data_AF-A0A1G5MMM2-F1
#
_entry.id   AF-A0A1G5MMM2-F1
#
_cell.length_a   1.000
_cell.length_b   1.000
_cell.length_c   1.000
_cell.angle_alpha   90.00
_cell.angle_beta   90.00
_cell.angle_gamma   90.00
#
_symmetry.space_group_name_H-M   'P 1'
#
loop_
_entity.id
_entity.type
_entity.pdbx_description
1 polymer ?
#
loop_
_entity_poly.entity_id
_entity_poly.type
_entity_poly.pdbx_seq_one_letter_code
_entity_poly.pdbx_strand_id
1 'polypeptide(L)'
;MNAKIAVIPVFMLIAGMGIANAAPKQDLVDFFVEQGCAIGPLTRAVARSAGFSNADIDALVAEADDTAETIRTGDWIVLPTSLCRISPPDVRSEIRLDDPEVQAVTTSIDAYAEYDEIGCFLSGQEITERVQETRGWGQEKAFREYLRFLAENLRSHDITFYSDDMLKTPPGFQVLTGDCADVPNIEDIRRSQVLRDQEFDTLVRADSREVVCLRDDAPSYRFMELAEKLTGGENSNVFMSFEVKLMALGGGWFVGTSATQKGAPRPPLCRFE
;
A
#
# COMPACT_ATOMS: atom_id res chain seq x y z
N MET A 1 -9.72 -45.59 74.88
CA MET A 1 -8.54 -45.39 74.02
C MET A 1 -9.04 -44.79 72.72
N ASN A 2 -8.95 -43.46 72.60
CA ASN A 2 -9.54 -42.69 71.50
C ASN A 2 -8.45 -42.31 70.50
N ALA A 3 -8.51 -42.87 69.29
CA ALA A 3 -7.64 -42.52 68.19
C ALA A 3 -8.21 -41.30 67.44
N LYS A 4 -7.44 -40.21 67.41
CA LYS A 4 -7.75 -38.99 66.66
C LYS A 4 -7.24 -39.15 65.22
N ILE A 5 -8.15 -38.97 64.25
CA ILE A 5 -7.85 -38.92 62.82
C ILE A 5 -7.46 -37.47 62.49
N ALA A 6 -6.25 -37.27 61.95
CA ALA A 6 -5.77 -35.98 61.46
C ALA A 6 -6.07 -35.86 59.95
N VAL A 7 -6.78 -34.80 59.57
CA VAL A 7 -7.06 -34.44 58.17
C VAL A 7 -6.02 -33.43 57.73
N ILE A 8 -5.23 -33.78 56.71
CA ILE A 8 -4.26 -32.89 56.05
C ILE A 8 -4.95 -32.25 54.83
N PRO A 9 -5.04 -30.91 54.72
CA PRO A 9 -5.52 -30.27 53.52
C PRO A 9 -4.39 -30.21 52.47
N VAL A 10 -4.61 -30.85 51.33
CA VAL A 10 -3.77 -30.72 50.14
C VAL A 10 -4.10 -29.39 49.48
N PHE A 11 -3.18 -28.43 49.56
CA PHE A 11 -3.23 -27.19 48.77
C PHE A 11 -2.94 -27.51 47.30
N MET A 12 -3.95 -27.35 46.44
CA MET A 12 -3.77 -27.30 44.98
C MET A 12 -3.06 -26.00 44.61
N LEU A 13 -1.78 -26.08 44.22
CA LEU A 13 -1.12 -25.05 43.45
C LEU A 13 -1.62 -25.14 42.00
N ILE A 14 -2.51 -24.23 41.61
CA ILE A 14 -2.77 -23.96 40.20
C ILE A 14 -1.67 -22.99 39.75
N ALA A 15 -0.64 -23.54 39.10
CA ALA A 15 0.30 -22.73 38.34
C ALA A 15 -0.47 -22.10 37.18
N GLY A 16 -0.74 -20.80 37.26
CA GLY A 16 -1.26 -20.01 36.15
C GLY A 16 -0.23 -20.03 35.02
N MET A 17 -0.50 -20.81 33.98
CA MET A 17 0.15 -20.61 32.68
C MET A 17 -0.22 -19.22 32.21
N GLY A 18 0.77 -18.33 32.17
CA GLY A 18 0.62 -17.00 31.60
C GLY A 18 0.17 -17.13 30.14
N ILE A 19 -1.02 -16.65 29.85
CA ILE A 19 -1.43 -16.33 28.48
C ILE A 19 -0.57 -15.13 28.10
N ALA A 20 0.50 -15.36 27.34
CA ALA A 20 1.33 -14.29 26.82
C ALA A 20 0.44 -13.37 25.97
N ASN A 21 0.43 -12.08 26.31
CA ASN A 21 -0.21 -11.00 25.56
C ASN A 21 0.48 -10.85 24.19
N ALA A 22 0.11 -11.68 23.21
CA ALA A 22 0.60 -11.57 21.83
C ALA A 22 -0.17 -10.52 21.00
N ALA A 23 -1.36 -10.11 21.44
CA ALA A 23 -2.22 -9.16 20.72
C ALA A 23 -1.58 -7.76 20.51
N PRO A 24 -0.97 -7.12 21.53
CA PRO A 24 -0.45 -5.74 21.37
C PRO A 24 0.68 -5.62 20.34
N LYS A 25 1.50 -6.67 20.20
CA LYS A 25 2.62 -6.69 19.24
C LYS A 25 2.12 -6.87 17.81
N GLN A 26 1.17 -7.78 17.58
CA GLN A 26 0.64 -7.99 16.24
C GLN A 26 -0.10 -6.74 15.73
N ASP A 27 -0.91 -6.10 16.58
CA ASP A 27 -1.61 -4.86 16.24
C ASP A 27 -0.62 -3.74 15.83
N LEU A 28 0.55 -3.67 16.51
CA LEU A 28 1.60 -2.71 16.17
C LEU A 28 2.28 -3.04 14.83
N VAL A 29 2.54 -4.32 14.55
CA VAL A 29 3.09 -4.74 13.27
C VAL A 29 2.10 -4.46 12.15
N ASP A 30 0.83 -4.80 12.32
CA ASP A 30 -0.23 -4.54 11.35
C ASP A 30 -0.36 -3.05 11.06
N PHE A 31 -0.27 -2.20 12.10
CA PHE A 31 -0.20 -0.75 11.92
C PHE A 31 1.01 -0.33 11.05
N PHE A 32 2.20 -0.90 11.29
CA PHE A 32 3.37 -0.56 10.50
C PHE A 32 3.36 -1.16 9.09
N VAL A 33 2.61 -2.23 8.81
CA VAL A 33 2.38 -2.73 7.44
C VAL A 33 1.76 -1.63 6.58
N GLU A 34 0.76 -0.90 7.08
CA GLU A 34 0.15 0.25 6.40
C GLU A 34 1.15 1.39 6.14
N GLN A 35 2.17 1.48 7.00
CA GLN A 35 3.26 2.44 6.88
C GLN A 35 4.43 1.92 6.03
N GLY A 36 4.29 0.80 5.32
CA GLY A 36 5.34 0.21 4.52
C GLY A 36 6.46 -0.40 5.35
N CYS A 37 6.13 -0.93 6.53
CA CYS A 37 7.05 -1.55 7.47
C CYS A 37 8.22 -0.65 7.88
N ALA A 38 8.05 0.68 7.80
CA ALA A 38 9.08 1.67 8.08
C ALA A 38 8.77 2.49 9.33
N ILE A 39 9.69 2.45 10.28
CA ILE A 39 9.63 3.20 11.54
C ILE A 39 10.63 4.36 11.46
N GLY A 40 10.14 5.58 11.51
CA GLY A 40 10.95 6.80 11.58
C GLY A 40 10.20 7.93 12.27
N PRO A 41 10.70 9.18 12.25
CA PRO A 41 10.10 10.27 13.02
C PRO A 41 8.60 10.48 12.75
N LEU A 42 8.20 10.42 11.48
CA LEU A 42 6.80 10.59 11.07
C LEU A 42 5.93 9.41 11.51
N THR A 43 6.31 8.18 11.16
CA THR A 43 5.48 7.00 11.43
C THR A 43 5.44 6.67 12.92
N ARG A 44 6.50 6.99 13.69
CA ARG A 44 6.47 6.96 15.17
C ARG A 44 5.45 7.94 15.73
N ALA A 45 5.40 9.17 15.22
CA ALA A 45 4.41 10.15 15.68
C ALA A 45 2.97 9.72 15.38
N VAL A 46 2.73 9.14 14.20
CA VAL A 46 1.42 8.58 13.83
C VAL A 46 1.07 7.38 14.73
N ALA A 47 1.99 6.43 14.96
CA ALA A 47 1.77 5.28 15.84
C ALA A 47 1.37 5.72 17.26
N ARG A 48 2.08 6.70 17.82
CA ARG A 48 1.75 7.26 19.13
C ARG A 48 0.37 7.91 19.17
N SER A 49 -0.02 8.57 18.08
CA SER A 49 -1.34 9.21 17.97
C SER A 49 -2.46 8.15 17.86
N ALA A 50 -2.14 6.95 17.34
CA ALA A 50 -3.00 5.77 17.33
C ALA A 50 -3.03 5.01 18.67
N GLY A 51 -2.26 5.45 19.69
CA GLY A 51 -2.29 4.90 21.04
C GLY A 51 -1.16 3.90 21.36
N PHE A 52 -0.24 3.64 20.44
CA PHE A 52 0.91 2.77 20.71
C PHE A 52 1.94 3.46 21.61
N SER A 53 2.51 2.70 22.55
CA SER A 53 3.52 3.23 23.47
C SER A 53 4.90 3.30 22.82
N ASN A 54 5.76 4.23 23.27
CA ASN A 54 7.16 4.26 22.81
C ASN A 54 7.90 2.96 23.15
N ALA A 55 7.60 2.36 24.30
CA ALA A 55 8.26 1.13 24.73
C ALA A 55 7.98 -0.03 23.78
N ASP A 56 6.75 -0.16 23.29
CA ASP A 56 6.38 -1.22 22.34
C ASP A 56 7.06 -1.00 20.97
N ILE A 57 7.10 0.25 20.50
CA ILE A 57 7.79 0.63 19.26
C ILE A 57 9.30 0.35 19.37
N ASP A 58 9.92 0.72 20.49
CA ASP A 58 11.36 0.52 20.71
C ASP A 58 11.70 -0.97 20.87
N ALA A 59 10.82 -1.78 21.47
CA ALA A 59 10.98 -3.23 21.52
C ALA A 59 10.94 -3.86 20.12
N LEU A 60 10.02 -3.42 19.25
CA LEU A 60 9.95 -3.88 17.86
C LEU A 60 11.21 -3.48 17.06
N VAL A 61 11.74 -2.28 17.30
CA VAL A 61 13.02 -1.82 16.70
C VAL A 61 14.19 -2.69 17.16
N ALA A 62 14.29 -2.98 18.46
CA ALA A 62 15.36 -3.80 19.01
C ALA A 62 15.33 -5.23 18.43
N GLU A 63 14.15 -5.82 18.26
CA GLU A 63 14.00 -7.13 17.62
C GLU A 63 14.42 -7.11 16.13
N ALA A 64 14.10 -6.03 15.42
CA ALA A 64 14.55 -5.87 14.04
C ALA A 64 16.08 -5.74 13.95
N ASP A 65 16.74 -5.07 14.89
CA ASP A 65 18.20 -4.92 14.88
C ASP A 65 18.97 -6.23 14.94
N ASP A 66 18.37 -7.28 15.50
CA ASP A 66 18.95 -8.62 15.56
C ASP A 66 18.84 -9.40 14.23
N THR A 67 18.23 -8.80 13.20
CA THR A 67 17.96 -9.42 11.90
C THR A 67 18.77 -8.74 10.77
N ALA A 68 19.45 -9.54 9.94
CA ALA A 68 20.39 -9.03 8.93
C ALA A 68 19.71 -8.27 7.77
N GLU A 69 18.43 -8.56 7.50
CA GLU A 69 17.63 -7.95 6.44
C GLU A 69 17.08 -6.56 6.82
N THR A 70 17.29 -6.13 8.05
CA THR A 70 16.89 -4.82 8.54
C THR A 70 17.65 -3.71 7.84
N ILE A 71 16.92 -2.72 7.30
CA ILE A 71 17.53 -1.59 6.60
C ILE A 71 17.50 -0.37 7.52
N ARG A 72 18.68 0.13 7.88
CA ARG A 72 18.83 1.42 8.58
C ARG A 72 19.24 2.50 7.58
N THR A 73 18.53 3.62 7.60
CA THR A 73 18.83 4.75 6.70
C THR A 73 18.35 6.07 7.29
N GLY A 74 19.27 7.00 7.55
CA GLY A 74 18.98 8.19 8.35
C GLY A 74 18.36 7.83 9.71
N ASP A 75 17.29 8.53 10.09
CA ASP A 75 16.51 8.26 11.30
C ASP A 75 15.44 7.15 11.14
N TRP A 76 15.53 6.36 10.06
CA TRP A 76 14.55 5.33 9.73
C TRP A 76 15.11 3.92 9.87
N ILE A 77 14.24 3.01 10.27
CA ILE A 77 14.42 1.57 10.19
C ILE A 77 13.28 0.98 9.35
N VAL A 78 13.62 0.21 8.32
CA VAL A 78 12.67 -0.64 7.61
C VAL A 78 12.80 -2.04 8.21
N LEU A 79 11.73 -2.51 8.83
CA LEU A 79 11.64 -3.82 9.46
C LEU A 79 11.90 -4.91 8.41
N PRO A 80 12.54 -6.03 8.76
CA PRO A 80 12.80 -7.14 7.83
C PRO A 80 11.48 -7.85 7.47
N THR A 81 11.43 -8.52 6.31
CA THR A 81 10.23 -9.24 5.82
C THR A 81 9.71 -10.28 6.82
N SER A 82 10.61 -10.90 7.59
CA SER A 82 10.26 -11.87 8.64
C SER A 82 9.46 -11.28 9.80
N LEU A 83 9.58 -9.97 10.05
CA LEU A 83 8.82 -9.25 11.07
C LEU A 83 7.65 -8.47 10.49
N CYS A 84 7.82 -7.90 9.29
CA CYS A 84 6.79 -7.11 8.62
C CYS A 84 6.96 -7.23 7.11
N ARG A 85 5.97 -7.82 6.44
CA ARG A 85 5.89 -7.89 4.99
C ARG A 85 5.16 -6.66 4.46
N ILE A 86 5.81 -5.89 3.61
CA ILE A 86 5.22 -4.72 2.95
C ILE A 86 4.13 -5.22 2.00
N SER A 87 2.93 -4.68 2.12
CA SER A 87 1.83 -4.92 1.20
C SER A 87 1.44 -3.62 0.50
N PRO A 88 0.73 -3.68 -0.65
CA PRO A 88 0.07 -2.51 -1.20
C PRO A 88 -0.71 -1.78 -0.08
N PRO A 89 -0.71 -0.44 0.04
CA PRO A 89 -1.35 0.24 1.16
C PRO A 89 -2.86 -0.05 1.27
N ASP A 90 -3.34 -0.37 2.47
CA ASP A 90 -4.78 -0.51 2.74
C ASP A 90 -5.38 0.87 3.05
N VAL A 91 -5.73 1.60 2.00
CA VAL A 91 -6.37 2.91 2.14
C VAL A 91 -7.79 2.87 1.64
N ARG A 92 -8.65 3.62 2.33
CA ARG A 92 -10.04 3.82 1.94
C ARG A 92 -10.29 5.27 1.56
N SER A 93 -10.75 5.51 0.34
CA SER A 93 -11.17 6.82 -0.13
C SER A 93 -12.63 7.10 0.23
N GLU A 94 -12.92 8.39 0.41
CA GLU A 94 -14.29 8.90 0.42
C GLU A 94 -14.92 8.91 -0.99
N ILE A 95 -14.13 8.85 -2.06
CA ILE A 95 -14.61 8.66 -3.45
C ILE A 95 -14.76 7.17 -3.73
N ARG A 96 -15.85 6.78 -4.37
CA ARG A 96 -16.20 5.41 -4.76
C ARG A 96 -16.43 5.31 -6.25
N LEU A 97 -16.18 4.13 -6.83
CA LEU A 97 -16.43 3.87 -8.26
C LEU A 97 -17.90 4.02 -8.64
N ASP A 98 -18.82 3.74 -7.71
CA ASP A 98 -20.26 3.83 -7.90
C ASP A 98 -20.85 5.21 -7.56
N ASP A 99 -20.01 6.18 -7.19
CA ASP A 99 -20.48 7.54 -6.99
C ASP A 99 -21.00 8.15 -8.31
N PRO A 100 -22.14 8.86 -8.30
CA PRO A 100 -22.72 9.44 -9.52
C PRO A 100 -21.75 10.33 -10.29
N GLU A 101 -20.92 11.12 -9.60
CA GLU A 101 -19.89 11.96 -10.22
C GLU A 101 -18.77 11.18 -10.90
N VAL A 102 -18.45 9.97 -10.43
CA VAL A 102 -17.42 9.10 -11.05
C VAL A 102 -18.01 8.38 -12.24
N GLN A 103 -19.22 7.83 -12.10
CA GLN A 103 -19.94 7.20 -13.21
C GLN A 103 -20.17 8.16 -14.38
N ALA A 104 -20.50 9.43 -14.08
CA ALA A 104 -20.76 10.45 -15.09
C ALA A 104 -19.52 10.83 -15.95
N VAL A 105 -18.31 10.49 -15.50
CA VAL A 105 -17.04 10.82 -16.18
C VAL A 105 -16.21 9.57 -16.50
N THR A 106 -16.82 8.40 -16.36
CA THR A 106 -16.27 7.15 -16.87
C THR A 106 -16.78 6.99 -18.30
N THR A 107 -15.88 6.84 -19.26
CA THR A 107 -16.27 6.65 -20.66
C THR A 107 -17.07 5.37 -20.82
N SER A 108 -18.09 5.36 -21.68
CA SER A 108 -18.81 4.12 -22.03
C SER A 108 -17.87 3.07 -22.64
N ILE A 109 -18.30 1.81 -22.64
CA ILE A 109 -17.51 0.71 -23.19
C ILE A 109 -17.14 0.90 -24.66
N ASP A 110 -17.97 1.59 -25.45
CA ASP A 110 -17.80 1.81 -26.88
C ASP A 110 -17.20 3.19 -27.24
N ALA A 111 -16.76 3.97 -26.25
CA ALA A 111 -16.32 5.35 -26.44
C ALA A 111 -15.19 5.54 -27.47
N TYR A 112 -14.36 4.52 -27.69
CA TYR A 112 -13.23 4.53 -28.62
C TYR A 112 -13.34 3.51 -29.76
N ALA A 113 -14.55 2.99 -30.02
CA ALA A 113 -14.76 1.95 -31.02
C ALA A 113 -14.34 2.37 -32.45
N GLU A 114 -14.34 3.67 -32.76
CA GLU A 114 -13.87 4.21 -34.05
C GLU A 114 -12.36 4.02 -34.29
N TYR A 115 -11.59 3.74 -33.23
CA TYR A 115 -10.15 3.45 -33.27
C TYR A 115 -9.83 1.96 -33.01
N ASP A 116 -10.84 1.09 -33.05
CA ASP A 116 -10.73 -0.32 -32.64
C ASP A 116 -10.26 -0.49 -31.17
N GLU A 117 -10.61 0.48 -30.31
CA GLU A 117 -10.31 0.47 -28.87
C GLU A 117 -11.60 0.45 -28.03
N ILE A 118 -11.51 -0.08 -26.81
CA ILE A 118 -12.62 -0.07 -25.84
C ILE A 118 -12.50 1.16 -24.93
N GLY A 119 -13.62 1.64 -24.37
CA GLY A 119 -13.62 2.68 -23.35
C GLY A 119 -13.44 2.13 -21.93
N CYS A 120 -14.34 2.49 -21.01
CA CYS A 120 -14.24 2.23 -19.57
C CYS A 120 -13.09 2.96 -18.84
N PHE A 121 -12.61 4.08 -19.36
CA PHE A 121 -11.57 4.88 -18.72
C PHE A 121 -12.13 5.98 -17.82
N LEU A 122 -11.46 6.20 -16.69
CA LEU A 122 -11.73 7.28 -15.75
C LEU A 122 -11.10 8.60 -16.22
N SER A 123 -11.86 9.69 -16.20
CA SER A 123 -11.32 11.05 -16.34
C SER A 123 -10.89 11.61 -14.97
N GLY A 124 -9.61 11.46 -14.63
CA GLY A 124 -9.08 11.85 -13.31
C GLY A 124 -9.28 13.33 -12.96
N GLN A 125 -9.02 14.22 -13.94
CA GLN A 125 -9.23 15.64 -13.77
C GLN A 125 -10.71 15.96 -13.48
N GLU A 126 -11.63 15.42 -14.27
CA GLU A 126 -13.05 15.67 -14.08
C GLU A 126 -13.59 15.09 -12.77
N ILE A 127 -13.09 13.95 -12.30
CA ILE A 127 -13.44 13.42 -10.97
C ILE A 127 -13.09 14.47 -9.90
N THR A 128 -11.86 15.01 -9.94
CA THR A 128 -11.44 16.02 -8.95
C THR A 128 -12.23 17.32 -9.04
N GLU A 129 -12.59 17.76 -10.24
CA GLU A 129 -13.42 18.95 -10.45
C GLU A 129 -14.84 18.73 -9.90
N ARG A 130 -15.45 17.59 -10.24
CA ARG A 130 -16.81 17.28 -9.80
C ARG A 130 -16.94 17.11 -8.30
N VAL A 131 -16.01 16.44 -7.61
CA VAL A 131 -16.12 16.34 -6.13
C VAL A 131 -15.96 17.69 -5.44
N GLN A 132 -15.23 18.64 -6.04
CA GLN A 132 -15.20 20.02 -5.55
C GLN A 132 -16.56 20.70 -5.73
N GLU A 133 -17.20 20.53 -6.88
CA GLU A 133 -18.52 21.10 -7.18
C GLU A 133 -19.65 20.46 -6.37
N THR A 134 -19.72 19.12 -6.31
CA THR A 134 -20.85 18.38 -5.74
C THR A 134 -20.73 18.18 -4.23
N ARG A 135 -19.51 18.04 -3.70
CA ARG A 135 -19.26 17.82 -2.26
C ARG A 135 -18.73 19.06 -1.53
N GLY A 136 -18.42 20.14 -2.25
CA GLY A 136 -17.85 21.36 -1.69
C GLY A 136 -16.44 21.18 -1.14
N TRP A 137 -15.70 20.18 -1.62
CA TRP A 137 -14.34 19.94 -1.16
C TRP A 137 -13.38 21.03 -1.67
N GLY A 138 -12.39 21.38 -0.85
CA GLY A 138 -11.26 22.18 -1.33
C GLY A 138 -10.30 21.35 -2.17
N GLN A 139 -9.50 22.02 -3.01
CA GLN A 139 -8.54 21.40 -3.94
C GLN A 139 -7.64 20.34 -3.27
N GLU A 140 -7.10 20.63 -2.09
CA GLU A 140 -6.21 19.72 -1.36
C GLU A 140 -6.91 18.43 -0.91
N LYS A 141 -8.17 18.53 -0.46
CA LYS A 141 -8.95 17.35 -0.09
C LYS A 141 -9.29 16.53 -1.32
N ALA A 142 -9.75 17.18 -2.39
CA ALA A 142 -10.09 16.50 -3.65
C ALA A 142 -8.89 15.74 -4.23
N PHE A 143 -7.72 16.38 -4.26
CA PHE A 143 -6.48 15.75 -4.71
C PHE A 143 -6.08 14.54 -3.84
N ARG A 144 -6.10 14.70 -2.50
CA ARG A 144 -5.74 13.61 -1.59
C ARG A 144 -6.69 12.43 -1.71
N GLU A 145 -8.00 12.68 -1.74
CA GLU A 145 -9.00 11.62 -1.87
C GLU A 145 -8.97 10.96 -3.24
N TYR A 146 -8.58 11.68 -4.30
CA TYR A 146 -8.34 11.08 -5.61
C TYR A 146 -7.14 10.12 -5.61
N LEU A 147 -6.02 10.49 -4.97
CA LEU A 147 -4.89 9.57 -4.82
C LEU A 147 -5.26 8.34 -3.97
N ARG A 148 -6.00 8.53 -2.87
CA ARG A 148 -6.53 7.42 -2.06
C ARG A 148 -7.47 6.53 -2.86
N PHE A 149 -8.30 7.12 -3.73
CA PHE A 149 -9.22 6.41 -4.60
C PHE A 149 -8.46 5.54 -5.61
N LEU A 150 -7.42 6.09 -6.26
CA LEU A 150 -6.57 5.29 -7.15
C LEU A 150 -5.87 4.15 -6.40
N ALA A 151 -5.26 4.44 -5.25
CA ALA A 151 -4.56 3.44 -4.45
C ALA A 151 -5.49 2.31 -3.96
N GLU A 152 -6.69 2.66 -3.46
CA GLU A 152 -7.71 1.69 -3.04
C GLU A 152 -8.10 0.77 -4.20
N ASN A 153 -8.51 1.36 -5.34
CA ASN A 153 -9.04 0.59 -6.46
C ASN A 153 -7.96 -0.18 -7.22
N LEU A 154 -6.71 0.30 -7.21
CA LEU A 154 -5.58 -0.48 -7.72
C LEU A 154 -5.29 -1.69 -6.83
N ARG A 155 -5.42 -1.54 -5.50
CA ARG A 155 -5.24 -2.63 -4.52
C ARG A 155 -6.37 -3.65 -4.59
N SER A 156 -7.62 -3.21 -4.74
CA SER A 156 -8.77 -4.12 -4.90
C SER A 156 -8.88 -4.73 -6.31
N HIS A 157 -8.01 -4.31 -7.23
CA HIS A 157 -8.00 -4.71 -8.64
C HIS A 157 -9.22 -4.22 -9.43
N ASP A 158 -9.93 -3.22 -8.93
CA ASP A 158 -11.11 -2.68 -9.61
C ASP A 158 -10.76 -1.70 -10.74
N ILE A 159 -9.52 -1.21 -10.78
CA ILE A 159 -8.97 -0.43 -11.89
C ILE A 159 -7.56 -0.89 -12.29
N THR A 160 -7.10 -0.50 -13.48
CA THR A 160 -5.71 -0.66 -13.91
C THR A 160 -5.25 0.47 -14.83
N PHE A 161 -3.95 0.72 -14.86
CA PHE A 161 -3.28 1.48 -15.91
C PHE A 161 -2.38 0.49 -16.67
N TYR A 162 -2.96 -0.15 -17.69
CA TYR A 162 -2.36 -1.30 -18.35
C TYR A 162 -2.05 -1.03 -19.83
N SER A 163 -0.83 -1.38 -20.21
CA SER A 163 -0.43 -1.64 -21.60
C SER A 163 0.68 -2.68 -21.58
N ASP A 164 0.78 -3.48 -22.63
CA ASP A 164 1.90 -4.37 -22.93
C ASP A 164 2.92 -3.73 -23.88
N ASP A 165 2.62 -2.52 -24.40
CA ASP A 165 3.49 -1.75 -25.27
C ASP A 165 3.95 -0.47 -24.59
N MET A 166 5.26 -0.34 -24.39
CA MET A 166 5.90 0.84 -23.78
C MET A 166 5.71 2.13 -24.60
N LEU A 167 5.37 2.02 -25.87
CA LEU A 167 5.10 3.14 -26.77
C LEU A 167 3.61 3.54 -26.75
N LYS A 168 2.75 2.74 -26.12
CA LYS A 168 1.31 2.98 -26.02
C LYS A 168 0.93 3.31 -24.57
N THR A 169 0.85 4.60 -24.26
CA THR A 169 0.32 5.08 -22.98
C THR A 169 -1.20 4.88 -22.94
N PRO A 170 -1.75 4.22 -21.91
CA PRO A 170 -3.19 4.10 -21.72
C PRO A 170 -3.89 5.47 -21.64
N PRO A 171 -5.12 5.62 -22.17
CA PRO A 171 -5.89 6.87 -22.05
C PRO A 171 -6.13 7.33 -20.60
N GLY A 172 -6.20 6.38 -19.67
CA GLY A 172 -6.42 6.62 -18.25
C GLY A 172 -6.45 5.31 -17.47
N PHE A 173 -7.01 5.36 -16.26
CA PHE A 173 -7.30 4.16 -15.49
C PHE A 173 -8.55 3.49 -16.05
N GLN A 174 -8.43 2.25 -16.50
CA GLN A 174 -9.56 1.46 -16.97
C GLN A 174 -10.27 0.81 -15.78
N VAL A 175 -11.59 0.95 -15.70
CA VAL A 175 -12.46 0.26 -14.75
C VAL A 175 -12.60 -1.20 -15.16
N LEU A 176 -12.52 -2.12 -14.20
CA LEU A 176 -12.52 -3.57 -14.42
C LEU A 176 -13.67 -4.28 -13.69
N THR A 177 -14.77 -3.56 -13.46
CA THR A 177 -15.94 -4.03 -12.73
C THR A 177 -17.22 -3.74 -13.49
N GLY A 178 -18.32 -4.42 -13.11
CA GLY A 178 -19.62 -4.24 -13.75
C GLY A 178 -19.56 -4.53 -15.26
N ASP A 179 -20.15 -3.65 -16.06
CA ASP A 179 -20.16 -3.75 -17.52
C ASP A 179 -18.75 -3.64 -18.14
N CYS A 180 -17.77 -3.15 -17.38
CA CYS A 180 -16.37 -3.02 -17.77
C CYS A 180 -15.49 -4.18 -17.27
N ALA A 181 -16.07 -5.27 -16.76
CA ALA A 181 -15.29 -6.40 -16.25
C ALA A 181 -14.56 -7.21 -17.34
N ASP A 182 -15.11 -7.24 -18.56
CA ASP A 182 -14.66 -8.08 -19.67
C ASP A 182 -13.99 -7.27 -20.79
N VAL A 183 -12.99 -6.46 -20.43
CA VAL A 183 -12.18 -5.70 -21.39
C VAL A 183 -11.16 -6.60 -22.14
N PRO A 184 -10.66 -6.19 -23.32
CA PRO A 184 -9.55 -6.87 -23.96
C PRO A 184 -8.35 -7.02 -23.01
N ASN A 185 -7.64 -8.14 -23.10
CA ASN A 185 -6.47 -8.47 -22.26
C ASN A 185 -6.77 -8.62 -20.76
N ILE A 186 -8.02 -8.79 -20.34
CA ILE A 186 -8.38 -8.95 -18.91
C ILE A 186 -7.56 -10.05 -18.21
N GLU A 187 -7.29 -11.18 -18.86
CA GLU A 187 -6.49 -12.26 -18.26
C GLU A 187 -5.06 -11.80 -17.91
N ASP A 188 -4.42 -11.02 -18.79
CA ASP A 188 -3.07 -10.51 -18.59
C ASP A 188 -3.02 -9.35 -17.59
N ILE A 189 -4.05 -8.51 -17.57
CA ILE A 189 -4.27 -7.50 -16.53
C ILE A 189 -4.33 -8.17 -15.15
N ARG A 190 -5.20 -9.17 -14.99
CA ARG A 190 -5.39 -9.87 -13.71
C ARG A 190 -4.11 -10.58 -13.27
N ARG A 191 -3.41 -11.22 -14.20
CA ARG A 191 -2.11 -11.86 -13.93
C ARG A 191 -1.08 -10.84 -13.44
N SER A 192 -0.96 -9.71 -14.13
CA SER A 192 -0.03 -8.63 -13.76
C SER A 192 -0.34 -8.04 -12.38
N GLN A 193 -1.62 -7.85 -12.04
CA GLN A 193 -2.05 -7.38 -10.71
C GLN A 193 -1.70 -8.38 -9.60
N VAL A 194 -1.94 -9.68 -9.83
CA VAL A 194 -1.57 -10.74 -8.88
C VAL A 194 -0.06 -10.78 -8.67
N LEU A 195 0.72 -10.74 -9.74
CA LEU A 195 2.19 -10.75 -9.67
C LEU A 195 2.74 -9.52 -8.94
N ARG A 196 2.20 -8.33 -9.23
CA ARG A 196 2.53 -7.08 -8.52
C ARG A 196 2.34 -7.24 -7.02
N ASP A 197 1.19 -7.76 -6.59
CA ASP A 197 0.85 -7.89 -5.17
C ASP A 197 1.67 -8.99 -4.48
N GLN A 198 1.93 -10.11 -5.17
CA GLN A 198 2.78 -11.19 -4.66
C GLN A 198 4.21 -10.71 -4.41
N GLU A 199 4.78 -9.97 -5.35
CA GLU A 199 6.16 -9.49 -5.33
C GLU A 199 6.33 -8.11 -4.68
N PHE A 200 5.26 -7.47 -4.21
CA PHE A 200 5.26 -6.08 -3.77
C PHE A 200 6.34 -5.76 -2.72
N ASP A 201 6.47 -6.61 -1.69
CA ASP A 201 7.50 -6.46 -0.64
C ASP A 201 8.91 -6.49 -1.21
N THR A 202 9.18 -7.49 -2.04
CA THR A 202 10.51 -7.71 -2.64
C THR A 202 10.85 -6.58 -3.61
N LEU A 203 9.88 -6.17 -4.44
CA LEU A 203 10.01 -5.05 -5.37
C LEU A 203 10.37 -3.76 -4.66
N VAL A 204 9.56 -3.35 -3.66
CA VAL A 204 9.79 -2.11 -2.91
C VAL A 204 11.15 -2.12 -2.22
N ARG A 205 11.52 -3.21 -1.54
CA ARG A 205 12.81 -3.31 -0.84
C ARG A 205 14.00 -3.30 -1.79
N ALA A 206 13.90 -4.02 -2.91
CA ALA A 206 14.97 -4.08 -3.90
C ALA A 206 15.17 -2.72 -4.58
N ASP A 207 14.06 -2.08 -4.99
CA ASP A 207 14.07 -0.80 -5.68
C ASP A 207 14.55 0.36 -4.79
N SER A 208 14.26 0.31 -3.48
CA SER A 208 14.67 1.34 -2.51
C SER A 208 16.18 1.64 -2.50
N ARG A 209 17.00 0.67 -2.94
CA ARG A 209 18.46 0.82 -3.03
C ARG A 209 18.88 1.75 -4.17
N GLU A 210 18.03 1.93 -5.16
CA GLU A 210 18.30 2.77 -6.33
C GLU A 210 17.69 4.17 -6.18
N VAL A 211 16.94 4.42 -5.11
CA VAL A 211 16.21 5.68 -4.86
C VAL A 211 16.81 6.43 -3.68
N VAL A 212 17.24 7.66 -3.92
CA VAL A 212 17.70 8.58 -2.86
C VAL A 212 16.50 9.35 -2.30
N CYS A 213 16.35 9.36 -0.98
CA CYS A 213 15.32 10.16 -0.33
C CYS A 213 15.51 11.66 -0.65
N LEU A 214 14.42 12.42 -0.67
CA LEU A 214 14.37 13.84 -1.10
C LEU A 214 14.40 14.09 -2.62
N ARG A 215 14.49 13.03 -3.44
CA ARG A 215 14.29 13.11 -4.91
C ARG A 215 12.99 12.43 -5.32
N ASP A 216 12.32 12.92 -6.36
CA ASP A 216 11.10 12.32 -6.94
C ASP A 216 11.42 11.16 -7.90
N ASP A 217 12.36 10.30 -7.50
CA ASP A 217 12.89 9.22 -8.35
C ASP A 217 12.29 7.85 -7.95
N ALA A 218 11.24 7.82 -7.13
CA ALA A 218 10.57 6.61 -6.68
C ALA A 218 9.28 6.33 -7.49
N PRO A 219 9.03 5.07 -7.90
CA PRO A 219 10.02 3.99 -8.02
C PRO A 219 11.15 4.32 -9.01
N SER A 220 12.29 3.63 -8.89
CA SER A 220 13.48 3.92 -9.69
C SER A 220 13.29 3.59 -11.17
N TYR A 221 14.19 4.11 -12.01
CA TYR A 221 14.25 3.75 -13.43
C TYR A 221 14.51 2.25 -13.68
N ARG A 222 14.96 1.49 -12.67
CA ARG A 222 15.18 0.04 -12.74
C ARG A 222 14.01 -0.79 -12.26
N PHE A 223 12.92 -0.18 -11.79
CA PHE A 223 11.79 -0.91 -11.20
C PHE A 223 11.25 -1.99 -12.15
N MET A 224 11.09 -1.69 -13.44
CA MET A 224 10.56 -2.64 -14.40
C MET A 224 11.54 -3.78 -14.71
N GLU A 225 12.85 -3.53 -14.69
CA GLU A 225 13.88 -4.60 -14.80
C GLU A 225 13.79 -5.55 -13.59
N LEU A 226 13.57 -5.00 -12.39
CA LEU A 226 13.35 -5.81 -11.18
C LEU A 226 12.07 -6.63 -11.28
N ALA A 227 10.98 -6.03 -11.76
CA ALA A 227 9.70 -6.72 -11.95
C ALA A 227 9.80 -7.86 -12.97
N GLU A 228 10.45 -7.64 -14.11
CA GLU A 228 10.70 -8.68 -15.10
C GLU A 228 11.46 -9.85 -14.47
N LYS A 229 12.54 -9.58 -13.73
CA LYS A 229 13.34 -10.61 -13.08
C LYS A 229 12.55 -11.40 -12.02
N LEU A 230 11.78 -10.73 -11.17
CA LEU A 230 11.04 -11.37 -10.06
C LEU A 230 9.85 -12.17 -10.56
N THR A 231 9.20 -11.71 -11.63
CA THR A 231 8.03 -12.37 -12.22
C THR A 231 8.39 -13.37 -13.33
N GLY A 232 9.68 -13.57 -13.62
CA GLY A 232 10.12 -14.45 -14.71
C GLY A 232 9.67 -13.98 -16.10
N GLY A 233 9.41 -12.68 -16.26
CA GLY A 233 8.87 -12.08 -17.49
C GLY A 233 7.36 -12.28 -17.68
N GLU A 234 6.64 -12.81 -16.68
CA GLU A 234 5.19 -13.04 -16.79
C GLU A 234 4.34 -11.78 -16.57
N ASN A 235 4.92 -10.72 -15.99
CA ASN A 235 4.25 -9.43 -15.95
C ASN A 235 4.29 -8.76 -17.33
N SER A 236 3.12 -8.60 -17.95
CA SER A 236 2.98 -7.87 -19.21
C SER A 236 2.71 -6.38 -19.02
N ASN A 237 2.29 -5.91 -17.84
CA ASN A 237 2.05 -4.48 -17.64
C ASN A 237 3.35 -3.68 -17.59
N VAL A 238 3.69 -2.98 -18.67
CA VAL A 238 4.90 -2.14 -18.76
C VAL A 238 4.81 -0.87 -17.89
N PHE A 239 3.63 -0.55 -17.36
CA PHE A 239 3.37 0.60 -16.48
C PHE A 239 3.19 0.23 -15.00
N MET A 240 3.58 -0.99 -14.56
CA MET A 240 3.44 -1.40 -13.16
C MET A 240 4.11 -0.42 -12.18
N SER A 241 5.27 0.13 -12.51
CA SER A 241 5.97 1.13 -11.67
C SER A 241 5.09 2.36 -11.39
N PHE A 242 4.28 2.77 -12.37
CA PHE A 242 3.36 3.89 -12.23
C PHE A 242 2.18 3.56 -11.30
N GLU A 243 1.59 2.37 -11.42
CA GLU A 243 0.56 1.91 -10.48
C GLU A 243 1.09 1.85 -9.04
N VAL A 244 2.29 1.28 -8.84
CA VAL A 244 2.95 1.19 -7.52
C VAL A 244 3.24 2.59 -6.95
N LYS A 245 3.65 3.55 -7.80
CA LYS A 245 3.83 4.95 -7.39
C LYS A 245 2.54 5.55 -6.84
N LEU A 246 1.42 5.33 -7.54
CA LEU A 246 0.12 5.89 -7.13
C LEU A 246 -0.43 5.23 -5.88
N MET A 247 -0.25 3.91 -5.73
CA MET A 247 -0.50 3.21 -4.47
C MET A 247 0.26 3.84 -3.31
N ALA A 248 1.57 4.05 -3.47
CA ALA A 248 2.41 4.67 -2.46
C ALA A 248 2.01 6.13 -2.14
N LEU A 249 1.65 6.91 -3.15
CA LEU A 249 1.13 8.28 -2.97
C LEU A 249 -0.18 8.28 -2.17
N GLY A 250 -1.16 7.45 -2.55
CA GLY A 250 -2.42 7.31 -1.82
C GLY A 250 -2.26 6.75 -0.42
N GLY A 251 -1.25 5.89 -0.21
CA GLY A 251 -0.81 5.35 1.08
C GLY A 251 -0.07 6.35 1.98
N GLY A 252 0.24 7.56 1.50
CA GLY A 252 0.97 8.56 2.27
C GLY A 252 2.46 8.20 2.49
N TRP A 253 3.05 7.43 1.58
CA TRP A 253 4.48 7.08 1.62
C TRP A 253 5.36 8.16 0.96
N PHE A 254 4.75 9.25 0.52
CA PHE A 254 5.41 10.48 0.12
C PHE A 254 5.06 11.59 1.11
N VAL A 255 6.08 12.31 1.57
CA VAL A 255 5.97 13.41 2.53
C VAL A 255 5.83 14.73 1.77
N GLY A 256 4.87 15.57 2.17
CA GLY A 256 4.65 16.88 1.57
C GLY A 256 3.88 16.85 0.25
N THR A 257 3.26 15.73 -0.10
CA THR A 257 2.38 15.63 -1.27
C THR A 257 1.14 16.53 -1.08
N SER A 258 0.86 17.36 -2.08
CA SER A 258 -0.25 18.31 -2.16
C SER A 258 -0.72 18.48 -3.60
N ALA A 259 -1.80 19.22 -3.84
CA ALA A 259 -2.31 19.46 -5.19
C ALA A 259 -1.30 20.14 -6.14
N THR A 260 -0.25 20.76 -5.59
CA THR A 260 0.78 21.48 -6.36
C THR A 260 2.20 20.95 -6.12
N GLN A 261 2.38 20.01 -5.20
CA GLN A 261 3.67 19.44 -4.84
C GLN A 261 3.58 17.93 -4.86
N LYS A 262 4.48 17.28 -5.60
CA LYS A 262 4.52 15.80 -5.64
C LYS A 262 4.89 15.18 -4.29
N GLY A 263 5.61 15.93 -3.46
CA GLY A 263 6.23 15.43 -2.23
C GLY A 263 7.55 14.71 -2.50
N ALA A 264 8.12 14.14 -1.45
CA ALA A 264 9.33 13.33 -1.51
C ALA A 264 9.05 11.93 -0.94
N PRO A 265 9.58 10.85 -1.54
CA PRO A 265 9.44 9.51 -0.98
C PRO A 265 10.12 9.46 0.39
N ARG A 266 9.56 8.62 1.28
CA ARG A 266 10.21 8.19 2.52
C ARG A 266 10.53 6.68 2.44
N PRO A 267 11.41 6.16 3.31
CA PRO A 267 11.54 4.71 3.48
C PRO A 267 10.15 4.07 3.71
N PRO A 268 9.86 2.89 3.12
CA PRO A 268 10.80 2.00 2.45
C PRO A 268 11.08 2.32 0.97
N LEU A 269 10.48 3.35 0.38
CA LEU A 269 10.62 3.64 -1.06
C LEU A 269 11.98 4.21 -1.45
N CYS A 270 12.77 4.65 -0.48
CA CYS A 270 14.05 5.31 -0.69
C CYS A 270 14.99 5.06 0.48
N ARG A 271 16.26 5.43 0.29
CA ARG A 271 17.28 5.54 1.35
C ARG A 271 17.94 6.92 1.35
N PHE A 272 18.29 7.41 2.52
CA PHE A 272 19.23 8.50 2.70
C PHE A 272 20.66 8.00 2.42
N GLU A 273 21.45 8.85 1.76
CA GLU A 273 22.90 8.67 1.54
C GLU A 273 23.71 9.03 2.78
#